data_AF-A0A9E5QUI8-F1
#
_entry.id   AF-A0A9E5QUI8-F1
#
_cell.length_a   1.000
_cell.length_b   1.000
_cell.length_c   1.000
_cell.angle_alpha   90.00
_cell.angle_beta   90.00
_cell.angle_gamma   90.00
#
_symmetry.space_group_name_H-M   'P 1'
#
loop_
_entity.id
_entity.type
_entity.pdbx_description
1 polymer ?
#
loop_
_entity_poly.entity_id
_entity_poly.type
_entity_poly.pdbx_seq_one_letter_code
_entity_poly.pdbx_strand_id
1 'polypeptide(L)'
;MCLMDFGKVPFTSLAKIDFRLPEDAPVGFLPQKQVRVDLPNIYLGCPVWANKTWVGTYYPSQAKEKNYLEYYARQFNTIELNTTHYRIPEIGTVRRWREQVSASHNFKFAPKLPQEISHQLLPLGKEQALAQRFYDHIRELGAHLGYCFLQLPPDFALIKFIG
;
A
#
# COMPACT_ATOMS: atom_id res chain seq x y z
N MET A 1 0.98 24.90 -2.08
CA MET A 1 -0.01 23.81 -1.98
C MET A 1 -0.17 23.22 -3.37
N CYS A 2 0.57 22.17 -3.71
CA CYS A 2 0.53 21.55 -5.04
C CYS A 2 -0.53 20.44 -5.00
N LEU A 3 -1.68 20.69 -5.64
CA LEU A 3 -2.68 19.64 -5.89
C LEU A 3 -2.13 18.75 -7.01
N MET A 4 -1.73 17.54 -6.65
CA MET A 4 -1.41 16.50 -7.63
C MET A 4 -2.73 15.97 -8.20
N ASP A 5 -3.16 16.51 -9.36
CA ASP A 5 -4.30 16.00 -10.14
C ASP A 5 -3.83 15.08 -11.28
N PHE A 6 -2.83 14.24 -11.02
CA PHE A 6 -2.36 13.26 -11.99
C PHE A 6 -3.38 12.12 -12.11
N GLY A 7 -3.88 11.87 -13.33
CA GLY A 7 -4.75 10.73 -13.64
C GLY A 7 -6.23 10.85 -13.22
N LYS A 8 -6.65 11.98 -12.64
CA LYS A 8 -8.08 12.20 -12.36
C LYS A 8 -8.82 12.53 -13.64
N VAL A 9 -9.79 11.67 -13.98
CA VAL A 9 -10.72 11.90 -15.07
C VAL A 9 -12.04 12.39 -14.46
N PRO A 10 -12.54 13.57 -14.87
CA PRO A 10 -13.89 14.00 -14.51
C PRO A 10 -14.93 12.93 -14.83
N PHE A 11 -15.92 12.74 -13.95
CA PHE A 11 -16.97 11.72 -14.15
C PHE A 11 -17.71 11.90 -15.49
N THR A 12 -17.82 13.14 -15.96
CA THR A 12 -18.43 13.51 -17.24
C THR A 12 -17.65 13.07 -18.48
N SER A 13 -16.35 12.77 -18.35
CA SER A 13 -15.48 12.34 -19.44
C SER A 13 -15.08 10.87 -19.40
N LEU A 14 -15.41 10.14 -18.32
CA LEU A 14 -15.11 8.71 -18.15
C LEU A 14 -15.66 7.84 -19.28
N ALA A 15 -16.88 8.11 -19.73
CA ALA A 15 -17.51 7.38 -20.84
C ALA A 15 -16.86 7.61 -22.22
N LYS A 16 -15.96 8.60 -22.33
CA LYS A 16 -15.27 8.97 -23.57
C LYS A 16 -13.82 8.48 -23.61
N ILE A 17 -13.36 7.80 -22.56
CA ILE A 17 -12.00 7.26 -22.52
C ILE A 17 -12.00 5.87 -23.13
N ASP A 18 -11.13 5.71 -24.13
CA ASP A 18 -10.82 4.42 -24.71
C ASP A 18 -9.79 3.70 -23.82
N PHE A 19 -10.27 2.73 -23.04
CA PHE A 19 -9.42 1.90 -22.17
C PHE A 19 -8.88 0.66 -22.88
N ARG A 20 -9.09 0.53 -24.20
CA ARG A 20 -8.50 -0.57 -24.96
C ARG A 20 -6.98 -0.44 -24.92
N LEU A 21 -6.32 -1.56 -24.67
CA LEU A 21 -4.88 -1.64 -24.85
C LEU A 21 -4.58 -1.43 -26.35
N PRO A 22 -3.46 -0.78 -26.69
CA PRO A 22 -3.02 -0.73 -28.08
C PRO A 22 -2.82 -2.14 -28.63
N GLU A 23 -2.83 -2.28 -29.95
CA GLU A 23 -2.47 -3.55 -30.58
C GLU A 23 -1.09 -4.01 -30.07
N ASP A 24 -0.99 -5.29 -29.76
CA ASP A 24 0.27 -5.90 -29.36
C ASP A 24 1.33 -5.63 -30.44
N ALA A 25 2.56 -5.37 -30.01
CA ALA A 25 3.67 -5.28 -30.95
C ALA A 25 3.73 -6.56 -31.81
N PRO A 26 4.12 -6.44 -33.11
CA PRO A 26 4.17 -7.59 -34.00
C PRO A 26 4.95 -8.75 -33.36
N VAL A 27 4.31 -9.90 -33.31
CA VAL A 27 4.80 -11.13 -32.67
C VAL A 27 6.12 -11.53 -33.34
N GLY A 28 7.24 -11.15 -32.75
CA GLY A 28 8.57 -11.41 -33.32
C GLY A 28 9.76 -10.75 -32.61
N PHE A 29 9.54 -9.74 -31.77
CA PHE A 29 10.65 -9.04 -31.09
C PHE A 29 11.02 -9.59 -29.70
N LEU A 30 10.18 -10.47 -29.13
CA LEU A 30 10.48 -11.15 -27.87
C LEU A 30 10.72 -12.63 -28.14
N PRO A 31 11.82 -13.24 -27.64
CA PRO A 31 12.00 -14.68 -27.76
C PRO A 31 10.82 -15.37 -27.10
N GLN A 32 9.96 -15.99 -27.92
CA GLN A 32 8.82 -16.81 -27.48
C GLN A 32 9.33 -18.12 -26.87
N LYS A 33 10.04 -18.04 -25.76
CA LYS A 33 10.14 -19.16 -24.84
C LYS A 33 8.82 -19.14 -24.09
N GLN A 34 7.93 -20.07 -24.41
CA GLN A 34 6.73 -20.34 -23.62
C GLN A 34 7.19 -20.85 -22.24
N VAL A 35 7.63 -19.92 -21.39
CA VAL A 35 7.81 -20.19 -19.98
C VAL A 35 6.40 -20.35 -19.46
N ARG A 36 6.08 -21.53 -18.92
CA ARG A 36 4.95 -21.65 -17.99
C ARG A 36 5.28 -20.70 -16.84
N VAL A 37 4.76 -19.49 -16.91
CA VAL A 37 4.77 -18.58 -15.78
C VAL A 37 3.58 -19.02 -14.96
N ASP A 38 3.82 -19.53 -13.76
CA ASP A 38 2.75 -19.67 -12.78
C ASP A 38 2.04 -18.32 -12.69
N LEU A 39 0.70 -18.34 -12.64
CA LEU A 39 -0.07 -17.09 -12.60
C LEU A 39 0.44 -16.23 -11.43
N PRO A 40 0.76 -14.95 -11.66
CA PRO A 40 1.31 -14.10 -10.61
C PRO A 40 0.27 -13.89 -9.51
N ASN A 41 0.71 -13.89 -8.25
CA ASN A 41 -0.13 -13.49 -7.13
C ASN A 41 -0.35 -11.97 -7.17
N ILE A 42 -1.58 -11.54 -7.46
CA ILE A 42 -1.94 -10.11 -7.55
C ILE A 42 -2.56 -9.65 -6.23
N TYR A 43 -2.04 -8.54 -5.72
CA TYR A 43 -2.54 -7.87 -4.51
C TYR A 43 -3.15 -6.51 -4.87
N LEU A 44 -4.45 -6.34 -4.65
CA LEU A 44 -5.22 -5.14 -4.95
C LEU A 44 -5.83 -4.54 -3.68
N GLY A 45 -5.66 -3.23 -3.53
CA GLY A 45 -6.14 -2.49 -2.36
C GLY A 45 -5.98 -0.98 -2.51
N CYS A 46 -6.55 -0.26 -1.57
CA CYS A 46 -6.50 1.20 -1.42
C CYS A 46 -5.49 1.61 -0.33
N PRO A 47 -5.11 2.90 -0.27
CA PRO A 47 -4.25 3.44 0.81
C PRO A 47 -5.00 3.77 2.10
N VAL A 48 -6.29 3.44 2.18
CA VAL A 48 -7.17 3.75 3.31
C VAL A 48 -8.24 2.69 3.47
N TRP A 49 -8.52 2.29 4.72
CA TRP A 49 -9.69 1.47 5.09
C TRP A 49 -10.74 2.28 5.86
N ALA A 50 -10.32 3.35 6.55
CA ALA A 50 -11.19 4.18 7.36
C ALA A 50 -12.00 5.16 6.49
N ASN A 51 -12.95 4.64 5.72
CA ASN A 51 -13.80 5.44 4.84
C ASN A 51 -15.28 5.31 5.18
N LYS A 52 -15.88 6.38 5.73
CA LYS A 52 -17.30 6.39 6.13
C LYS A 52 -18.26 6.37 4.94
N THR A 53 -17.84 6.82 3.76
CA THR A 53 -18.71 6.80 2.56
C THR A 53 -18.95 5.39 2.03
N TRP A 54 -18.18 4.41 2.50
CA TRP A 54 -18.35 3.01 2.16
C TRP A 54 -19.41 2.31 3.02
N VAL A 55 -19.89 2.94 4.10
CA VAL A 55 -20.99 2.41 4.93
C VAL A 55 -22.28 2.38 4.12
N GLY A 56 -22.91 1.21 4.03
CA GLY A 56 -24.11 0.98 3.23
C GLY A 56 -23.83 0.65 1.77
N THR A 57 -22.57 0.65 1.32
CA THR A 57 -22.17 0.21 -0.03
C THR A 57 -21.22 -0.98 0.05
N TYR A 58 -19.95 -0.74 0.39
CA TYR A 58 -18.94 -1.80 0.55
C TYR A 58 -18.87 -2.34 1.98
N TYR A 59 -19.29 -1.55 2.96
CA TYR A 59 -19.42 -1.94 4.35
C TYR A 59 -20.90 -2.10 4.72
N PRO A 60 -21.25 -2.96 5.69
CA PRO A 60 -22.63 -3.06 6.18
C PRO A 60 -23.20 -1.71 6.62
N SER A 61 -24.51 -1.51 6.43
CA SER A 61 -25.20 -0.24 6.74
C SER A 61 -25.08 0.23 8.19
N GLN A 62 -24.85 -0.69 9.13
CA GLN A 62 -24.63 -0.40 10.55
C GLN A 62 -23.18 -0.67 10.99
N ALA A 63 -22.23 -0.65 10.06
CA ALA A 63 -20.83 -0.89 10.34
C ALA A 63 -20.26 0.16 11.31
N LYS A 64 -19.74 -0.32 12.44
CA LYS A 64 -18.97 0.51 13.38
C LYS A 64 -17.56 0.71 12.85
N GLU A 65 -17.01 1.91 13.00
CA GLU A 65 -15.68 2.30 12.52
C GLU A 65 -14.56 1.34 12.97
N LYS A 66 -14.65 0.86 14.22
CA LYS A 66 -13.70 -0.12 14.76
C LYS A 66 -13.63 -1.43 13.95
N ASN A 67 -14.64 -1.77 13.16
CA ASN A 67 -14.69 -2.98 12.35
C ASN A 67 -14.38 -2.72 10.86
N TYR A 68 -14.08 -1.48 10.45
CA TYR A 68 -13.85 -1.17 9.04
C TYR A 68 -12.71 -1.97 8.42
N LEU A 69 -11.63 -2.21 9.16
CA LEU A 69 -10.50 -3.01 8.66
C LEU A 69 -10.92 -4.46 8.37
N GLU A 70 -11.76 -5.04 9.22
CA GLU A 70 -12.32 -6.38 8.99
C GLU A 70 -13.17 -6.41 7.71
N TYR A 71 -14.06 -5.44 7.52
CA TYR A 71 -14.88 -5.37 6.31
C TYR A 71 -14.05 -5.09 5.06
N TYR A 72 -13.03 -4.24 5.18
CA TYR A 72 -12.08 -3.96 4.10
C TYR A 72 -11.35 -5.23 3.64
N ALA A 73 -10.86 -6.04 4.58
CA ALA A 73 -10.15 -7.28 4.27
C ALA A 73 -11.02 -8.35 3.60
N ARG A 74 -12.36 -8.23 3.68
CA ARG A 74 -13.30 -9.09 2.93
C ARG A 74 -13.41 -8.69 1.45
N GLN A 75 -13.06 -7.46 1.10
CA GLN A 75 -13.17 -6.92 -0.27
C GLN A 75 -11.82 -6.88 -0.99
N PHE A 76 -10.75 -6.59 -0.26
CA PHE A 76 -9.39 -6.41 -0.77
C PHE A 76 -8.43 -7.37 -0.09
N ASN A 77 -7.36 -7.77 -0.78
CA ASN A 77 -6.33 -8.66 -0.24
C ASN A 77 -5.04 -7.94 0.16
N THR A 78 -4.98 -6.61 0.03
CA THR A 78 -3.85 -5.83 0.55
C THR A 78 -4.26 -4.41 0.96
N ILE A 79 -3.37 -3.74 1.69
CA ILE A 79 -3.51 -2.33 2.01
C ILE A 79 -2.16 -1.62 2.04
N GLU A 80 -2.10 -0.46 1.38
CA GLU A 80 -0.97 0.46 1.54
C GLU A 80 -1.12 1.16 2.90
N LEU A 81 -0.33 0.73 3.87
CA LEU A 81 -0.44 1.17 5.26
C LEU A 81 0.35 2.46 5.46
N ASN A 82 -0.29 3.59 5.18
CA ASN A 82 0.29 4.93 5.35
C ASN A 82 0.39 5.39 6.81
N THR A 83 -0.39 4.81 7.72
CA THR A 83 -0.35 5.19 9.15
C THR A 83 1.06 5.08 9.74
N THR A 84 1.84 4.08 9.29
CA THR A 84 3.22 3.87 9.75
C THR A 84 4.21 4.91 9.24
N HIS A 85 3.86 5.62 8.15
CA HIS A 85 4.67 6.70 7.61
C HIS A 85 4.74 7.90 8.56
N TYR A 86 3.63 8.23 9.21
CA TYR A 86 3.56 9.39 10.09
C TYR A 86 4.04 9.09 11.51
N ARG A 87 3.90 7.84 11.97
CA ARG A 87 4.32 7.40 13.29
C ARG A 87 4.51 5.89 13.34
N ILE A 88 5.43 5.41 14.17
CA ILE A 88 5.51 3.98 14.50
C ILE A 88 4.33 3.66 15.44
N PRO A 89 3.40 2.77 15.05
CA PRO A 89 2.24 2.41 15.88
C PRO A 89 2.66 1.54 17.07
N GLU A 90 1.95 1.64 18.19
CA GLU A 90 2.16 0.75 19.33
C GLU A 90 1.97 -0.73 18.98
N ILE A 91 2.75 -1.63 19.59
CA ILE A 91 2.68 -3.09 19.36
C ILE A 91 1.25 -3.61 19.53
N GLY A 92 0.54 -3.17 20.59
CA GLY A 92 -0.85 -3.58 20.82
C GLY A 92 -1.80 -3.15 19.71
N THR A 93 -1.54 -2.03 19.04
CA THR A 93 -2.31 -1.60 17.87
C THR A 93 -2.05 -2.49 16.67
N VAL A 94 -0.79 -2.84 16.41
CA VAL A 94 -0.42 -3.74 15.31
C VAL A 94 -1.03 -5.13 15.50
N ARG A 95 -1.00 -5.67 16.72
CA ARG A 95 -1.65 -6.96 17.05
C ARG A 95 -3.16 -6.92 16.81
N ARG A 96 -3.84 -5.85 17.22
CA ARG A 96 -5.27 -5.66 16.93
C ARG A 96 -5.55 -5.64 15.43
N TRP A 97 -4.73 -4.97 14.62
CA TRP A 97 -4.90 -4.99 13.16
C TRP A 97 -4.77 -6.40 12.59
N ARG A 98 -3.77 -7.17 13.06
CA ARG A 98 -3.61 -8.58 12.69
C ARG A 98 -4.86 -9.39 13.03
N GLU A 99 -5.38 -9.25 14.25
CA GLU A 99 -6.58 -9.97 14.71
C GLU A 99 -7.80 -9.65 13.84
N GLN A 100 -7.98 -8.38 13.46
CA GLN A 100 -9.10 -7.94 12.63
C GLN A 100 -9.12 -8.53 11.22
N VAL A 101 -7.96 -8.91 10.68
CA VAL A 101 -7.86 -9.50 9.33
C VAL A 101 -7.63 -11.01 9.35
N SER A 102 -7.63 -11.63 10.53
CA SER A 102 -7.29 -13.05 10.71
C SER A 102 -8.19 -14.01 9.91
N ALA A 103 -9.45 -13.64 9.64
CA ALA A 103 -10.34 -14.43 8.79
C ALA A 103 -9.93 -14.43 7.30
N SER A 104 -9.06 -13.51 6.87
CA SER A 104 -8.62 -13.32 5.49
C SER A 104 -7.17 -13.77 5.32
N HIS A 105 -6.96 -15.08 5.17
CA HIS A 105 -5.62 -15.71 5.15
C HIS A 105 -4.62 -15.10 4.15
N ASN A 106 -5.11 -14.52 3.05
CA ASN A 106 -4.26 -13.92 2.02
C ASN A 106 -4.08 -12.40 2.16
N PHE A 107 -4.66 -11.77 3.19
CA PHE A 107 -4.56 -10.33 3.37
C PHE A 107 -3.14 -9.91 3.74
N LYS A 108 -2.60 -8.88 3.09
CA LYS A 108 -1.29 -8.31 3.39
C LYS A 108 -1.37 -6.83 3.74
N PHE A 109 -0.65 -6.42 4.77
CA PHE A 109 -0.34 -5.02 4.98
C PHE A 109 0.95 -4.69 4.23
N ALA A 110 1.02 -3.56 3.56
CA ALA A 110 2.23 -3.00 2.99
C ALA A 110 2.62 -1.75 3.80
N PRO A 111 3.40 -1.87 4.88
CA PRO A 111 3.81 -0.75 5.72
C PRO A 111 4.74 0.19 4.98
N LYS A 112 4.39 1.47 4.99
CA LYS A 112 5.29 2.52 4.53
C LYS A 112 6.27 2.87 5.63
N LEU A 113 7.55 2.97 5.31
CA LEU A 113 8.57 3.35 6.28
C LEU A 113 8.28 4.75 6.85
N PRO A 114 8.62 5.00 8.13
CA PRO A 114 8.45 6.31 8.75
C PRO A 114 9.10 7.43 7.94
N GLN A 115 8.39 8.55 7.78
CA GLN A 115 8.87 9.75 7.08
C GLN A 115 10.12 10.33 7.75
N GLU A 116 10.30 10.08 9.05
CA GLU A 116 11.50 10.46 9.78
C GLU A 116 12.76 9.83 9.14
N ILE A 117 12.66 8.59 8.65
CA ILE A 117 13.73 7.91 7.91
C ILE A 117 13.87 8.50 6.50
N SER A 118 12.78 8.70 5.75
CA SER A 118 12.91 9.12 4.33
C SER A 118 13.10 10.61 4.10
N HIS A 119 12.61 11.48 4.98
CA HIS A 119 12.49 12.93 4.74
C HIS A 119 13.25 13.80 5.74
N GLN A 120 13.53 13.30 6.95
CA GLN A 120 14.04 14.14 8.05
C GLN A 120 15.48 13.79 8.43
N LEU A 121 15.81 12.50 8.50
CA LEU A 121 17.14 12.01 8.86
C LEU A 121 17.90 11.66 7.57
N LEU A 122 18.57 12.67 7.03
CA LEU A 122 19.36 12.59 5.81
C LEU A 122 20.83 12.92 6.13
N PRO A 123 21.80 12.25 5.50
CA PRO A 123 21.68 11.21 4.46
C PRO A 123 21.17 9.87 5.00
N LEU A 124 20.58 9.05 4.12
CA LEU A 124 20.01 7.75 4.48
C LEU A 124 21.09 6.79 5.03
N GLY A 125 20.69 5.91 5.96
CA GLY A 125 21.51 4.79 6.42
C GLY A 125 22.08 4.96 7.83
N LYS A 126 21.80 6.08 8.50
CA LYS A 126 22.23 6.34 9.88
C LYS A 126 21.13 6.04 10.92
N GLU A 127 19.95 5.64 10.45
CA GLU A 127 18.72 5.52 11.24
C GLU A 127 18.46 4.08 11.73
N GLN A 128 19.52 3.28 11.93
CA GLN A 128 19.39 1.85 12.24
C GLN A 128 18.49 1.59 13.46
N ALA A 129 18.62 2.37 14.53
CA ALA A 129 17.79 2.21 15.73
C ALA A 129 16.30 2.46 15.46
N LEU A 130 15.99 3.45 14.60
CA LEU A 130 14.62 3.78 14.24
C LEU A 130 14.03 2.75 13.28
N ALA A 131 14.81 2.29 12.30
CA ALA A 131 14.44 1.20 11.40
C ALA A 131 14.20 -0.11 12.19
N GLN A 132 15.05 -0.42 13.17
CA GLN A 132 14.90 -1.57 14.04
C GLN A 132 13.62 -1.46 14.88
N ARG A 133 13.37 -0.31 15.51
CA ARG A 133 12.12 -0.07 16.26
C ARG A 133 10.88 -0.24 15.37
N PHE A 134 10.92 0.30 14.16
CA PHE A 134 9.83 0.15 13.20
C PHE A 134 9.59 -1.33 12.87
N TYR A 135 10.66 -2.07 12.55
CA TYR A 135 10.61 -3.50 12.28
C TYR A 135 10.05 -4.31 13.47
N ASP A 136 10.51 -4.04 14.69
CA ASP A 136 10.09 -4.74 15.90
C ASP A 136 8.59 -4.57 16.19
N HIS A 137 8.00 -3.45 15.76
CA HIS A 137 6.58 -3.21 15.89
C HIS A 137 5.78 -3.87 14.76
N ILE A 138 6.17 -3.71 13.49
CA ILE A 138 5.39 -4.23 12.35
C ILE A 138 5.51 -5.74 12.18
N ARG A 139 6.58 -6.39 12.66
CA ARG A 139 6.72 -7.85 12.61
C ARG A 139 5.60 -8.57 13.35
N GLU A 140 4.92 -7.88 14.27
CA GLU A 140 3.75 -8.38 15.00
C GLU A 140 2.55 -8.65 14.09
N LEU A 141 2.53 -8.13 12.86
CA LEU A 141 1.58 -8.51 11.81
C LEU A 141 1.72 -9.99 11.39
N GLY A 142 2.86 -10.61 11.66
CA GLY A 142 3.12 -12.03 11.38
C GLY A 142 2.93 -12.37 9.91
N ALA A 143 2.14 -13.41 9.62
CA ALA A 143 1.86 -13.84 8.26
C ALA A 143 1.15 -12.79 7.39
N HIS A 144 0.55 -11.74 7.99
CA HIS A 144 -0.08 -10.65 7.25
C HIS A 144 0.90 -9.51 6.90
N LEU A 145 2.17 -9.58 7.34
CA LEU A 145 3.18 -8.63 6.89
C LEU A 145 3.50 -8.88 5.40
N GLY A 146 3.23 -7.88 4.57
CA GLY A 146 3.64 -7.81 3.17
C GLY A 146 4.90 -6.97 3.00
N TYR A 147 5.10 -6.48 1.78
CA TYR A 147 6.28 -5.65 1.45
C TYR A 147 6.24 -4.30 2.17
N CYS A 148 7.33 -4.01 2.86
CA CYS A 148 7.59 -2.65 3.34
C CYS A 148 8.21 -1.84 2.21
N PHE A 149 7.86 -0.56 2.11
CA PHE A 149 8.40 0.30 1.06
C PHE A 149 8.73 1.70 1.59
N LEU A 150 9.72 2.30 0.94
CA LEU A 150 10.21 3.65 1.24
C LEU A 150 9.71 4.58 0.13
N GLN A 151 8.94 5.60 0.50
CA GLN A 151 8.68 6.73 -0.39
C GLN A 151 9.63 7.86 -0.05
N LEU A 152 10.37 8.31 -1.06
CA LEU A 152 11.33 9.40 -0.96
C LEU A 152 10.63 10.76 -1.19
N PRO A 153 11.19 11.84 -0.64
CA PRO A 153 10.66 13.18 -0.85
C PRO A 153 10.73 13.59 -2.34
N PRO A 154 9.90 14.56 -2.77
CA PRO A 154 9.86 15.02 -4.16
C PRO A 154 11.17 15.69 -4.61
N ASP A 155 12.00 16.20 -3.70
CA ASP A 155 13.29 16.81 -3.98
C ASP A 155 14.48 15.85 -3.81
N PHE A 156 14.22 14.54 -3.74
CA PHE A 156 15.25 13.51 -3.67
C PHE A 156 16.18 13.57 -4.88
N ALA A 157 17.48 13.73 -4.62
CA ALA A 157 18.53 13.74 -5.64
C ALA A 157 19.77 12.98 -5.15
N LEU A 158 20.36 12.15 -6.01
CA LEU A 158 21.47 11.24 -5.68
C LEU A 158 22.58 11.88 -4.82
N ILE A 159 22.99 13.11 -5.17
CA ILE A 159 24.10 13.83 -4.52
C ILE A 159 23.76 14.27 -3.07
N LYS A 160 22.48 14.50 -2.76
CA LYS A 160 22.06 14.95 -1.43
C LYS A 160 21.86 13.80 -0.42
N PHE A 161 21.71 12.56 -0.90
CA PHE A 161 21.16 11.46 -0.09
C PHE A 161 22.06 10.21 0.04
N ILE A 162 23.14 10.09 -0.75
CA ILE A 162 24.08 8.93 -0.73
C ILE A 162 25.51 9.37 -0.30
N GLY A 163 25.63 10.55 0.31
CA GLY A 163 26.93 11.14 0.71
C GLY A 163 27.73 10.29 1.70
#